data_AF-D5ZTG8-F1
#
_entry.id   AF-D5ZTG8-F1
#
_cell.length_a   1.000
_cell.length_b   1.000
_cell.length_c   1.000
_cell.angle_alpha   90.00
_cell.angle_beta   90.00
_cell.angle_gamma   90.00
#
_symmetry.space_group_name_H-M   'P 1'
#
loop_
_entity.id
_entity.type
_entity.pdbx_description
1 polymer ?
#
loop_
_entity_poly.entity_id
_entity_poly.type
_entity_poly.pdbx_seq_one_letter_code
_entity_poly.pdbx_strand_id
1 'polypeptide(L)'
;MSKCRVVVVAESSSPTPGCDCLAHRFGNAADRPERRPRYDSDISDAEWSRVRDLLPVPGWLAGRGGRPEGYCHRQMIDQCREVKAPMAMSRGS
;
A
#
# COMPACT_ATOMS: atom_id res chain seq x y z
N MET A 1 32.30 -16.39 -23.70
CA MET A 1 31.25 -17.26 -23.09
C MET A 1 30.61 -16.48 -21.95
N SER A 2 29.53 -15.75 -22.22
CA SER A 2 28.84 -14.93 -21.21
C SER A 2 27.77 -15.77 -20.54
N LYS A 3 27.93 -16.02 -19.24
CA LYS A 3 27.03 -16.90 -18.48
C LYS A 3 25.78 -16.12 -18.08
N CYS A 4 24.69 -16.33 -18.80
CA CYS A 4 23.36 -15.83 -18.43
C CYS A 4 22.99 -16.38 -17.06
N ARG A 5 22.87 -15.50 -16.06
CA ARG A 5 22.38 -15.84 -14.73
C ARG A 5 20.86 -15.78 -14.77
N VAL A 6 20.21 -16.94 -14.73
CA VAL A 6 18.76 -17.04 -14.50
C VAL A 6 18.51 -16.61 -13.06
N VAL A 7 17.72 -15.55 -12.88
CA VAL A 7 17.19 -15.18 -11.57
C VAL A 7 16.03 -16.13 -11.33
N VAL A 8 16.20 -17.07 -10.40
CA VAL A 8 15.11 -17.93 -9.95
C VAL A 8 14.07 -17.00 -9.32
N VAL A 9 12.87 -16.96 -9.89
CA VAL A 9 11.70 -16.37 -9.23
C VAL A 9 11.55 -17.12 -7.91
N ALA A 10 11.79 -16.40 -6.81
CA ALA A 10 11.50 -16.92 -5.49
C ALA A 10 10.05 -17.38 -5.51
N GLU A 11 9.84 -18.63 -5.09
CA GLU A 11 8.57 -19.31 -5.02
C GLU A 11 7.52 -18.35 -4.45
N SER A 12 6.39 -18.25 -5.17
CA SER A 12 5.24 -17.46 -4.77
C SER A 12 4.85 -17.86 -3.35
N SER A 13 5.36 -17.08 -2.40
CA SER A 13 4.98 -17.23 -1.01
C SER A 13 3.48 -17.05 -0.97
N SER A 14 2.80 -18.02 -0.36
CA SER A 14 1.35 -18.04 -0.13
C SER A 14 0.83 -16.62 0.08
N PRO A 15 -0.34 -16.23 -0.47
CA PRO A 15 -0.90 -14.93 -0.17
C PRO A 15 -1.19 -14.92 1.33
N THR A 16 -0.21 -14.47 2.11
CA THR A 16 -0.50 -13.56 3.21
C THR A 16 -1.51 -12.58 2.62
N PRO A 17 -2.59 -12.19 3.32
CA PRO A 17 -3.38 -11.04 2.89
C PRO A 17 -2.44 -9.83 2.98
N GLY A 18 -1.59 -9.73 1.97
CA GLY A 18 -0.53 -8.78 1.79
C GLY A 18 -1.08 -7.88 0.73
N CYS A 19 -1.37 -6.65 1.15
CA CYS A 19 -1.90 -5.58 0.34
C CYS A 19 -1.59 -5.74 -1.16
N ASP A 20 -2.59 -6.03 -1.98
CA ASP A 20 -2.41 -6.19 -3.42
C ASP A 20 -2.25 -4.82 -4.15
N CYS A 21 -1.83 -3.77 -3.43
CA CYS A 21 -1.63 -2.45 -3.99
C CYS A 21 -0.48 -2.41 -5.01
N LEU A 22 -0.49 -1.40 -5.89
CA LEU A 22 0.52 -1.26 -6.94
C LEU A 22 1.95 -1.16 -6.37
N ALA A 23 2.15 -0.45 -5.26
CA ALA A 23 3.47 -0.32 -4.64
C ALA A 23 4.05 -1.66 -4.15
N HIS A 24 3.23 -2.53 -3.57
CA HIS A 24 3.66 -3.88 -3.14
C HIS A 24 3.77 -4.85 -4.32
N ARG A 25 2.82 -4.81 -5.26
CA ARG A 25 2.82 -5.66 -6.46
C ARG A 25 4.06 -5.45 -7.33
N PHE A 26 4.50 -4.20 -7.49
CA PHE A 26 5.71 -3.86 -8.25
C PHE A 26 6.98 -3.84 -7.38
N GLY A 27 6.90 -4.19 -6.10
CA GLY A 27 8.05 -4.27 -5.19
C GLY A 27 8.61 -2.92 -4.73
N ASN A 28 7.96 -1.81 -5.06
CA ASN A 28 8.39 -0.45 -4.72
C ASN A 28 8.37 -0.16 -3.21
N ALA A 29 7.54 -0.89 -2.45
CA ALA A 29 7.42 -0.80 -0.99
C ALA A 29 7.89 -2.08 -0.28
N ALA A 30 8.83 -2.84 -0.88
CA ALA A 30 9.29 -4.11 -0.33
C ALA A 30 9.94 -4.00 1.06
N ASP A 31 10.55 -2.85 1.39
CA ASP A 31 11.12 -2.54 2.71
C ASP A 31 10.06 -2.16 3.76
N ARG A 32 8.79 -2.03 3.35
CA ARG A 32 7.71 -1.47 4.16
C ARG A 32 6.52 -2.43 4.22
N PRO A 33 6.39 -3.22 5.30
CA PRO A 33 5.27 -4.12 5.45
C PRO A 33 3.94 -3.35 5.52
N GLU A 34 2.84 -4.04 5.24
CA GLU A 34 1.51 -3.48 5.47
C GLU A 34 1.36 -3.09 6.94
N ARG A 35 0.90 -1.85 7.17
CA ARG A 35 0.64 -1.34 8.51
C ARG A 35 -0.56 -2.09 9.09
N ARG A 36 -0.40 -2.70 10.25
CA ARG A 36 -1.55 -3.24 11.00
C ARG A 36 -2.49 -2.09 11.42
N PRO A 37 -3.81 -2.29 11.39
CA PRO A 37 -4.75 -1.33 11.98
C PRO A 37 -4.33 -0.99 13.42
N ARG A 38 -4.34 0.30 13.75
CA ARG A 38 -3.87 0.88 15.01
C ARG A 38 -4.81 1.96 15.55
N TYR A 39 -5.62 2.58 14.70
CA TYR A 39 -6.65 3.53 15.10
C TYR A 39 -8.02 3.05 14.63
N ASP A 40 -9.07 3.39 15.37
CA ASP A 40 -10.46 3.08 15.00
C ASP A 40 -10.90 3.79 13.69
N SER A 41 -10.15 4.81 13.27
CA SER A 41 -10.37 5.53 12.00
C SER A 41 -9.68 4.88 10.79
N ASP A 42 -8.86 3.84 11.00
CA ASP A 42 -8.21 3.12 9.92
C ASP A 42 -9.25 2.38 9.07
N ILE A 43 -9.00 2.30 7.77
CA ILE A 43 -9.93 1.69 6.83
C ILE A 43 -9.93 0.16 6.97
N SER A 44 -11.11 -0.46 6.97
CA SER A 44 -11.21 -1.93 6.93
C SER A 44 -10.81 -2.47 5.55
N ASP A 45 -10.43 -3.76 5.46
CA ASP A 45 -10.05 -4.39 4.19
C ASP A 45 -11.19 -4.33 3.14
N ALA A 46 -12.43 -4.48 3.59
CA ALA A 46 -13.62 -4.43 2.72
C ALA A 46 -13.87 -3.03 2.16
N GLU A 47 -13.68 -1.99 2.97
CA GLU A 47 -13.75 -0.61 2.51
C GLU A 47 -12.56 -0.25 1.62
N TRP A 48 -11.36 -0.74 1.97
CA TRP A 48 -10.16 -0.57 1.17
C TRP A 48 -10.34 -1.10 -0.25
N SER A 49 -10.94 -2.30 -0.39
CA SER A 49 -11.22 -2.87 -1.72
C SER A 49 -12.06 -1.92 -2.59
N ARG A 50 -13.05 -1.23 -2.01
CA ARG A 50 -13.90 -0.29 -2.75
C ARG A 50 -13.18 1.02 -3.07
N VAL A 51 -12.40 1.55 -2.13
CA VAL A 51 -11.65 2.81 -2.32
C VAL A 51 -10.53 2.63 -3.33
N ARG A 52 -9.86 1.48 -3.32
CA ARG A 52 -8.73 1.17 -4.20
C ARG A 52 -9.09 1.34 -5.68
N ASP A 53 -10.26 0.87 -6.09
CA ASP A 53 -10.70 0.94 -7.50
C ASP A 53 -11.00 2.37 -7.96
N LEU A 54 -11.20 3.30 -7.02
CA LEU A 54 -11.41 4.72 -7.31
C LEU A 54 -10.10 5.51 -7.41
N LEU A 55 -8.96 4.92 -7.05
CA LEU A 55 -7.69 5.62 -7.06
C LEU A 55 -7.17 5.76 -8.50
N PRO A 56 -6.68 6.96 -8.88
CA PRO A 56 -6.14 7.18 -10.21
C PRO A 56 -4.90 6.30 -10.42
N VAL A 57 -4.70 5.88 -11.67
CA VAL A 57 -3.47 5.19 -12.08
C VAL A 57 -2.30 6.14 -11.88
N PRO A 58 -1.25 5.73 -11.16
CA PRO A 58 -0.13 6.61 -10.90
C PRO A 58 0.70 6.90 -12.16
N GLY A 59 1.29 8.09 -12.22
CA GLY A 59 1.97 8.60 -13.42
C GLY A 59 3.15 7.75 -13.90
N TRP A 60 3.90 7.13 -12.98
CA TRP A 60 5.02 6.25 -13.32
C TRP A 60 4.55 4.94 -13.96
N LEU A 61 3.35 4.45 -13.62
CA LEU A 61 2.76 3.28 -14.26
C LEU A 61 2.14 3.63 -15.62
N ALA A 62 1.69 4.86 -15.80
CA ALA A 62 1.16 5.39 -17.06
C ALA A 62 2.24 5.77 -18.09
N GLY A 63 3.51 5.44 -17.85
CA GLY A 63 4.62 5.76 -18.76
C GLY A 63 4.95 7.26 -18.84
N ARG A 64 4.44 8.08 -17.91
CA ARG A 64 4.69 9.54 -17.87
C ARG A 64 5.99 9.90 -17.14
N GLY A 65 6.80 8.89 -16.79
CA GLY A 65 7.98 9.06 -15.94
C GLY A 65 7.63 9.32 -14.47
N GLY A 66 8.65 9.56 -13.66
CA GLY A 66 8.51 9.82 -12.21
C GLY A 66 9.02 8.69 -11.34
N ARG A 67 9.18 8.98 -10.05
CA ARG A 67 9.65 8.02 -9.05
C ARG A 67 8.48 7.11 -8.62
N PRO A 68 8.67 5.77 -8.59
CA PRO A 68 7.65 4.86 -8.10
C PRO A 68 7.24 5.15 -6.65
N GLU A 69 5.98 4.88 -6.28
CA GLU A 69 5.54 5.07 -4.89
C GLU A 69 6.27 4.14 -3.93
N GLY A 70 6.94 4.72 -2.94
CA GLY A 70 7.57 3.97 -1.84
C GLY A 70 6.63 3.68 -0.66
N TYR A 71 5.35 4.03 -0.74
CA TYR A 71 4.35 3.75 0.29
C TYR A 71 3.10 3.15 -0.36
N CYS A 72 2.43 2.25 0.36
CA CYS A 72 1.11 1.76 -0.04
C CYS A 72 0.06 2.87 0.07
N HIS A 73 -0.83 2.97 -0.92
CA HIS A 73 -1.95 3.92 -0.89
C HIS A 73 -2.85 3.75 0.34
N ARG A 74 -3.04 2.53 0.85
CA ARG A 74 -3.79 2.28 2.07
C ARG A 74 -3.16 2.99 3.25
N GLN A 75 -1.85 2.85 3.42
CA GLN A 75 -1.12 3.54 4.49
C GLN A 75 -1.25 5.05 4.35
N MET A 76 -1.12 5.59 3.14
CA MET A 76 -1.29 7.02 2.91
C MET A 76 -2.71 7.49 3.28
N ILE A 77 -3.74 6.71 2.95
CA ILE A 77 -5.14 7.04 3.25
C ILE A 77 -5.46 6.89 4.73
N ASP A 78 -4.97 5.85 5.40
CA ASP A 78 -5.13 5.69 6.84
C ASP A 78 -4.48 6.85 7.60
N GLN A 79 -3.28 7.28 7.19
CA GLN A 79 -2.67 8.50 7.73
C GLN A 79 -3.52 9.73 7.44
N CYS A 80 -4.03 9.89 6.21
CA CYS A 80 -4.91 11.01 5.87
C CYS A 80 -6.22 11.00 6.68
N ARG A 81 -6.74 9.83 7.04
CA ARG A 81 -7.95 9.68 7.86
C ARG A 81 -7.66 9.98 9.32
N GLU A 82 -6.52 9.54 9.85
CA GLU A 82 -6.07 9.86 11.20
C GLU A 82 -5.92 11.37 11.40
N VAL A 83 -5.19 12.06 10.51
CA VAL A 83 -5.01 13.53 10.63
C VAL A 83 -6.30 14.32 10.42
N LYS A 84 -7.28 13.75 9.72
CA LYS A 84 -8.60 14.37 9.46
C LYS A 84 -9.65 13.97 10.49
N ALA A 85 -9.41 12.93 11.28
CA ALA A 85 -10.28 12.59 12.39
C ALA A 85 -10.28 13.83 13.30
N PRO A 86 -11.45 14.45 13.55
CA PRO A 86 -11.50 15.58 14.47
C PRO A 86 -10.90 15.13 15.81
N MET A 87 -10.40 16.08 16.61
CA MET A 87 -10.12 15.93 18.05
C MET A 87 -11.40 15.54 18.85
N ALA A 88 -12.26 14.65 18.34
CA ALA A 88 -13.55 14.25 18.88
C ALA A 88 -13.45 13.05 19.84
N MET A 89 -12.26 12.81 20.40
CA MET A 89 -12.01 11.79 21.41
C MET A 89 -11.49 12.36 22.73
N SER A 90 -11.65 13.66 23.00
CA SER A 90 -11.63 14.19 24.36
C SER A 90 -13.04 14.10 24.98
N ARG A 91 -13.52 12.88 25.25
CA ARG A 91 -14.47 12.65 26.35
C ARG A 91 -13.58 12.31 27.54
N GLY A 92 -13.24 13.25 28.41
CA GLY A 92 -14.14 13.68 29.47
C GLY A 92 -14.19 12.57 30.53
N SER A 93 -13.19 12.54 31.42
CA SER A 93 -13.23 11.76 32.68
C SER A 93 -13.77 12.63 33.79
#